data_AF-A0A7C3R299-F1
#
_entry.id   AF-A0A7C3R299-F1
#
_cell.length_a   1.000
_cell.length_b   1.000
_cell.length_c   1.000
_cell.angle_alpha   90.00
_cell.angle_beta   90.00
_cell.angle_gamma   90.00
#
_symmetry.space_group_name_H-M   'P 1'
#
loop_
_entity.id
_entity.type
_entity.pdbx_description
1 polymer ?
#
loop_
_entity_poly.entity_id
_entity_poly.type
_entity_poly.pdbx_seq_one_letter_code
_entity_poly.pdbx_strand_id
1 'polypeptide(L)' 'MRIGYSTWGMPQVPIEKALAEIADLGYTGVELAVTPGWSTDLYSLDVAKRKQIRQLLKQYGLVLTGVAG' A
#
# COMPACT_ATOMS: atom_id res chain seq x y z
N MET A 1 -4.79 19.13 3.57
CA MET A 1 -5.84 18.10 3.39
C MET A 1 -5.26 16.98 2.52
N ARG A 2 -5.55 15.70 2.81
CA ARG A 2 -5.10 14.55 2.01
C ARG A 2 -6.31 13.71 1.61
N ILE A 3 -6.26 13.12 0.42
CA ILE A 3 -7.24 12.13 -0.04
C ILE A 3 -6.50 10.79 -0.11
N GLY A 4 -7.00 9.80 0.63
CA GLY A 4 -6.39 8.49 0.78
C GLY A 4 -7.20 7.38 0.12
N TYR A 5 -6.51 6.35 -0.37
CA TYR A 5 -7.13 5.14 -0.92
C TYR A 5 -6.91 3.95 0.02
N SER A 6 -7.93 3.12 0.25
CA SER A 6 -7.78 1.87 1.01
C SER A 6 -7.58 0.69 0.08
N THR A 7 -6.50 -0.08 0.29
CA THR A 7 -6.18 -1.27 -0.51
C THR A 7 -7.07 -2.49 -0.18
N TRP A 8 -8.08 -2.33 0.68
CA TRP A 8 -9.07 -3.38 0.97
C TRP A 8 -9.76 -3.92 -0.29
N GLY A 9 -10.06 -3.04 -1.26
CA GLY A 9 -10.68 -3.42 -2.53
C GLY A 9 -9.74 -4.08 -3.55
N MET A 10 -8.47 -4.29 -3.21
CA MET A 10 -7.42 -4.76 -4.13
C MET A 10 -6.65 -6.00 -3.62
N PRO A 11 -7.33 -7.07 -3.14
CA PRO A 11 -6.67 -8.20 -2.48
C PRO A 11 -5.59 -8.88 -3.34
N GLN A 12 -5.87 -9.04 -4.63
CA GLN A 12 -5.00 -9.77 -5.56
C GLN A 12 -4.07 -8.86 -6.38
N VAL A 13 -4.14 -7.54 -6.18
CA VAL A 13 -3.24 -6.62 -6.87
C VAL A 13 -1.90 -6.59 -6.12
N PRO A 14 -0.76 -6.82 -6.80
CA PRO A 14 0.55 -6.67 -6.18
C PRO A 14 0.74 -5.24 -5.66
N ILE A 15 1.31 -5.09 -4.47
CA ILE A 15 1.42 -3.78 -3.81
C ILE A 15 2.20 -2.75 -4.63
N GLU A 16 3.19 -3.20 -5.41
CA GLU A 16 3.96 -2.35 -6.32
C GLU A 16 3.08 -1.67 -7.35
N LYS A 17 2.18 -2.46 -7.96
CA LYS A 17 1.24 -1.95 -8.96
C LYS A 17 0.19 -1.08 -8.30
N ALA A 18 -0.38 -1.51 -7.18
CA ALA A 18 -1.39 -0.74 -6.47
C ALA A 18 -0.89 0.67 -6.10
N LEU A 19 0.32 0.80 -5.55
CA LEU A 19 0.87 2.11 -5.17
C LEU A 19 1.14 3.02 -6.38
N ALA A 20 1.59 2.47 -7.51
CA ALA A 20 1.78 3.26 -8.73
C ALA A 20 0.45 3.81 -9.25
N GLU A 21 -0.56 2.95 -9.41
CA GLU A 21 -1.88 3.33 -9.93
C GLU A 21 -2.61 4.31 -9.00
N ILE A 22 -2.53 4.10 -7.68
CA ILE A 22 -3.11 5.01 -6.67
C ILE A 22 -2.50 6.42 -6.80
N ALA A 23 -1.19 6.51 -7.00
CA ALA A 23 -0.52 7.79 -7.18
C ALA A 23 -0.88 8.45 -8.52
N ASP A 24 -0.95 7.68 -9.61
CA ASP A 24 -1.35 8.16 -10.94
C ASP A 24 -2.79 8.70 -10.96
N LEU A 25 -3.68 8.13 -10.13
CA LEU A 25 -5.05 8.64 -9.91
C LEU A 25 -5.11 9.94 -9.08
N GLY A 26 -3.98 10.40 -8.54
CA GLY A 26 -3.87 11.66 -7.78
C GLY A 26 -4.11 11.54 -6.28
N TYR A 27 -4.17 10.33 -5.72
CA TYR A 27 -4.21 10.15 -4.27
C TYR A 27 -2.86 10.51 -3.63
N THR A 28 -2.91 10.94 -2.38
CA THR A 28 -1.71 11.35 -1.61
C THR A 28 -1.56 10.58 -0.30
N GLY A 29 -2.56 9.78 0.05
CA GLY A 29 -2.54 8.85 1.17
C GLY A 29 -2.90 7.44 0.73
N VAL A 30 -2.45 6.45 1.50
CA VAL A 30 -2.85 5.06 1.31
C VAL A 30 -3.02 4.37 2.67
N GLU A 31 -4.07 3.58 2.79
CA GLU A 31 -4.24 2.59 3.85
C GLU A 31 -3.92 1.20 3.33
N LEU A 32 -3.01 0.51 4.01
CA LEU A 32 -2.58 -0.84 3.64
C LEU A 32 -3.40 -1.91 4.36
N ALA A 33 -4.09 -2.74 3.60
CA ALA A 33 -4.73 -3.96 4.11
C ALA A 33 -3.67 -5.06 4.28
N VAL A 34 -3.57 -5.66 5.46
CA VAL A 34 -2.57 -6.69 5.80
C VAL A 34 -3.23 -8.00 6.27
N THR A 35 -4.49 -8.20 5.87
CA THR A 35 -5.32 -9.38 6.16
C THR A 35 -4.85 -10.62 5.39
N PRO A 36 -5.06 -11.84 5.90
CA PRO A 36 -4.71 -13.07 5.17
C PRO A 36 -5.31 -13.14 3.77
N GLY A 37 -4.47 -13.50 2.79
CA GLY A 37 -4.86 -13.59 1.36
C GLY A 37 -4.65 -12.31 0.54
N TRP A 38 -4.22 -11.21 1.16
CA TRP A 38 -3.76 -10.01 0.45
C TRP A 38 -2.29 -10.16 0.05
N SER A 39 -1.87 -9.45 -1.00
CA SER A 39 -0.46 -9.36 -1.40
C SER A 39 0.47 -8.77 -0.30
N THR A 40 -0.12 -8.20 0.75
CA THR A 40 0.51 -7.58 1.91
C THR A 40 0.14 -8.26 3.24
N ASP A 41 -0.27 -9.53 3.22
CA ASP A 41 -0.53 -10.32 4.44
C ASP A 41 0.59 -10.10 5.48
N LEU A 42 0.19 -9.68 6.69
CA LEU A 42 1.09 -9.27 7.76
C LEU A 42 2.16 -10.31 8.10
N TYR A 43 1.81 -11.59 8.08
CA TYR A 43 2.73 -12.68 8.43
C TYR A 43 3.69 -13.04 7.30
N SER A 44 3.35 -12.67 6.07
CA SER A 44 4.22 -12.82 4.89
C SER A 44 5.19 -11.63 4.69
N LEU A 45 4.90 -10.48 5.31
CA LEU A 45 5.70 -9.26 5.17
C LEU A 45 6.98 -9.32 5.99
N ASP A 46 8.06 -9.75 5.35
CA ASP A 46 9.41 -9.71 5.90
C ASP A 46 10.03 -8.29 5.91
N VAL A 47 11.24 -8.19 6.45
CA VAL A 47 11.98 -6.92 6.56
C VAL A 47 12.26 -6.31 5.17
N ALA A 48 12.59 -7.14 4.18
CA ALA A 48 12.93 -6.68 2.85
C ALA A 48 11.70 -6.08 2.14
N LYS A 49 10.56 -6.77 2.21
CA LYS A 49 9.30 -6.32 1.62
C LYS A 49 8.79 -5.05 2.30
N ARG A 50 8.86 -4.95 3.63
CA ARG A 50 8.52 -3.70 4.34
C ARG A 50 9.44 -2.55 3.95
N LYS A 51 10.72 -2.79 3.68
CA LYS A 51 11.66 -1.77 3.19
C LYS A 51 11.29 -1.33 1.77
N GLN A 52 10.98 -2.29 0.89
CA GLN A 52 10.54 -2.03 -0.48
C GLN A 52 9.26 -1.18 -0.50
N ILE A 53 8.24 -1.53 0.29
CA ILE A 53 6.99 -0.75 0.40
C ILE A 53 7.28 0.69 0.81
N ARG A 54 8.15 0.92 1.82
CA ARG A 54 8.54 2.28 2.23
C ARG A 54 9.24 3.06 1.11
N GLN A 55 10.07 2.39 0.31
CA GLN A 55 10.74 3.02 -0.83
C GLN A 55 9.72 3.42 -1.91
N LEU A 56 8.76 2.56 -2.22
CA LEU A 56 7.70 2.83 -3.19
C LEU A 56 6.79 3.97 -2.74
N LEU A 57 6.39 3.99 -1.46
CA LEU A 57 5.63 5.10 -0.88
C LEU A 57 6.37 6.44 -1.07
N LYS A 58 7.69 6.46 -0.79
CA LYS A 58 8.53 7.64 -1.02
C LYS A 58 8.63 8.01 -2.50
N GLN A 59 8.83 7.02 -3.37
CA GLN A 59 8.97 7.21 -4.81
C GLN A 59 7.71 7.84 -5.42
N TYR A 60 6.52 7.37 -5.01
CA TYR A 60 5.24 7.82 -5.53
C TYR A 60 4.62 8.98 -4.75
N GLY A 61 5.32 9.52 -3.74
CA GLY A 61 4.81 10.63 -2.94
C GLY A 61 3.58 10.28 -2.08
N LEU A 62 3.37 8.99 -1.79
CA LEU A 62 2.25 8.50 -0.99
C LEU A 62 2.61 8.47 0.50
N VAL A 63 1.70 8.95 1.34
CA VAL A 63 1.81 8.83 2.79
C VAL A 63 1.04 7.59 3.25
N LEU A 64 1.69 6.72 4.03
CA LEU A 64 0.98 5.64 4.72
C LEU A 64 0.12 6.27 5.83
N THR A 65 -1.20 6.29 5.63
CA THR A 65 -2.15 6.93 6.54
C THR A 65 -2.82 5.94 7.50
N GLY A 66 -2.75 4.65 7.21
CA GLY A 66 -3.34 3.61 8.06
C GLY A 66 -2.89 2.21 7.65
N VAL A 67 -3.16 1.27 8.55
CA VAL A 67 -3.01 -0.18 8.32
C VAL A 67 -4.28 -0.84 8.82
N ALA A 68 -4.93 -1.64 7.98
CA ALA A 68 -6.13 -2.40 8.30
C ALA A 68 -5.80 -3.90 8.27
N GLY A 69 -6.26 -4.68 9.24
CA GLY A 69 -5.96 -6.10 9.40
C GLY A 69 -7.20 -6.91 9.69
#